data_AF-A0A7V4G246-F1
#
_entry.id   AF-A0A7V4G246-F1
#
_cell.length_a   1.000
_cell.length_b   1.000
_cell.length_c   1.000
_cell.angle_alpha   90.00
_cell.angle_beta   90.00
_cell.angle_gamma   90.00
#
_symmetry.space_group_name_H-M   'P 1'
#
loop_
_entity.id
_entity.type
_entity.pdbx_description
1 polymer ?
#
loop_
_entity_poly.entity_id
_entity_poly.type
_entity_poly.pdbx_seq_one_letter_code
_entity_poly.pdbx_strand_id
1 'polypeptide(L)'
;YAGWDTGFIAGHLTGHYLSAASRMAAATGDTAFTTKVNYIVAELAKCQTALGKDGYLAAFPSTVLDWLEGKGSSVNGIVVPYYTIQKIMSGLLDAYHYLGNKQALEVVSKMGDYVQARLAGLSATTIENIFRTDGSKNPQNEFGAMSDALAELSVATGQTKYLETAKIFNRSWFMTPLAAGQDKLQSLHGNTHISQALGIAHTANLTGDTTSLQASENFWKMLSGPHAFVHGGNSFKEWLDKPGVEAGPSIDGNQSLPATTAETCNSNNMLKLTTWLFRRGPRMDYADYYERTLYNHILATIAPDTGQMTYFTPLRGHFRTYMDGTYCCTGTGIENIPRYNEGIYYEQGDTLWINLYFPNEVVWEKGGMTIRQEGHAAASEPVKISIVKAGDATRATINLRIPFWVSGKADVTINGTPSDQTASPGKYLAISRSWKTGDVVNLTLPTALRIERAKDINSMVSIFYGPVLLAGQLGNANMPDDFADKDKYLSTPAVNVPAISSNSTNPADWLQAVAGSPLTFKAQNVGAASGITFQPLYQTHHQRYSVYWTLQGAH
;
A
#
# COMPACT_ATOMS: atom_id res chain seq x y z
N TYR A 1 -4.12 -21.40 14.66
CA TYR A 1 -3.21 -20.49 13.94
C TYR A 1 -1.93 -20.33 14.74
N ALA A 2 -0.75 -20.33 14.11
CA ALA A 2 0.48 -19.86 14.77
C ALA A 2 0.55 -18.33 14.66
N GLY A 3 1.26 -17.65 15.56
CA GLY A 3 1.37 -16.19 15.56
C GLY A 3 0.32 -15.48 16.43
N TRP A 4 -0.09 -14.28 16.02
CA TRP A 4 -0.81 -13.35 16.89
C TRP A 4 -2.34 -13.56 16.98
N ASP A 5 -2.93 -14.34 16.08
CA ASP A 5 -4.38 -14.57 16.04
C ASP A 5 -4.88 -15.51 17.16
N THR A 6 -3.96 -16.19 17.85
CA THR A 6 -4.22 -16.92 19.10
C THR A 6 -3.71 -16.19 20.34
N GLY A 7 -3.25 -14.94 20.18
CA GLY A 7 -2.62 -14.16 21.23
C GLY A 7 -3.31 -12.80 21.43
N PHE A 8 -2.49 -11.76 21.50
CA PHE A 8 -2.90 -10.43 21.97
C PHE A 8 -3.77 -9.62 21.00
N ILE A 9 -3.97 -10.08 19.74
CA ILE A 9 -4.89 -9.49 18.76
C ILE A 9 -5.83 -10.55 18.14
N ALA A 10 -6.23 -11.55 18.93
CA ALA A 10 -7.07 -12.64 18.47
C ALA A 10 -8.29 -12.18 17.64
N GLY A 11 -8.49 -12.80 16.47
CA GLY A 11 -9.59 -12.53 15.54
C GLY A 11 -9.27 -11.55 14.42
N HIS A 12 -8.11 -10.88 14.44
CA HIS A 12 -7.76 -9.88 13.42
C HIS A 12 -7.64 -10.51 12.02
N LEU A 13 -7.14 -11.75 11.91
CA LEU A 13 -6.95 -12.40 10.63
C LEU A 13 -8.28 -12.77 9.97
N THR A 14 -9.33 -13.04 10.75
CA THR A 14 -10.68 -13.32 10.21
C THR A 14 -11.18 -12.13 9.38
N GLY A 15 -10.97 -10.90 9.88
CA GLY A 15 -11.31 -9.68 9.16
C GLY A 15 -10.52 -9.52 7.86
N HIS A 16 -9.19 -9.68 7.93
CA HIS A 16 -8.32 -9.64 6.77
C HIS A 16 -8.67 -10.70 5.71
N TYR A 17 -8.98 -11.91 6.15
CA TYR A 17 -9.37 -13.00 5.26
C TYR A 17 -10.69 -12.71 4.54
N LEU A 18 -11.70 -12.18 5.25
CA LEU A 18 -12.95 -11.76 4.62
C LEU A 18 -12.71 -10.70 3.54
N SER A 19 -11.88 -9.68 3.81
CA SER A 19 -11.51 -8.67 2.82
C SER A 19 -10.84 -9.30 1.59
N ALA A 20 -9.78 -10.09 1.82
CA ALA A 20 -9.00 -10.72 0.75
C ALA A 20 -9.86 -11.68 -0.10
N ALA A 21 -10.61 -12.58 0.54
CA ALA A 21 -11.43 -13.56 -0.16
C ALA A 21 -12.59 -12.91 -0.93
N SER A 22 -13.24 -11.88 -0.38
CA SER A 22 -14.32 -11.17 -1.08
C SER A 22 -13.83 -10.51 -2.36
N ARG A 23 -12.67 -9.86 -2.29
CA ARG A 23 -12.05 -9.24 -3.46
C ARG A 23 -11.51 -10.27 -4.45
N MET A 24 -10.98 -11.38 -3.98
CA MET A 24 -10.47 -12.45 -4.84
C MET A 24 -11.59 -13.15 -5.60
N ALA A 25 -12.74 -13.37 -4.96
CA ALA A 25 -13.96 -13.82 -5.63
C ALA A 25 -14.37 -12.85 -6.75
N ALA A 26 -14.35 -11.53 -6.50
CA ALA A 26 -14.68 -10.54 -7.53
C ALA A 26 -13.63 -10.47 -8.66
N ALA A 27 -12.34 -10.59 -8.33
CA ALA A 27 -11.25 -10.48 -9.30
C ALA A 27 -11.11 -11.71 -10.21
N THR A 28 -11.47 -12.91 -9.72
CA THR A 28 -11.24 -14.18 -10.44
C THR A 28 -12.52 -14.88 -10.88
N GLY A 29 -13.66 -14.57 -10.25
CA GLY A 29 -14.89 -15.35 -10.42
C GLY A 29 -14.86 -16.72 -9.73
N ASP A 30 -13.82 -17.05 -8.96
CA ASP A 30 -13.74 -18.34 -8.27
C ASP A 30 -14.73 -18.42 -7.11
N THR A 31 -15.74 -19.29 -7.30
CA THR A 31 -16.83 -19.50 -6.36
C THR A 31 -16.41 -20.12 -5.02
N ALA A 32 -15.21 -20.73 -4.93
CA ALA A 32 -14.70 -21.27 -3.67
C ALA A 32 -14.50 -20.16 -2.62
N PHE A 33 -14.02 -18.99 -3.04
CA PHE A 33 -13.89 -17.81 -2.16
C PHE A 33 -15.27 -17.32 -1.70
N THR A 34 -16.23 -17.19 -2.62
CA THR A 34 -17.60 -16.77 -2.27
C THR A 34 -18.24 -17.74 -1.26
N THR A 35 -18.07 -19.04 -1.48
CA THR A 35 -18.56 -20.09 -0.57
C THR A 35 -17.96 -19.94 0.82
N LYS A 36 -16.64 -19.68 0.90
CA LYS A 36 -15.96 -19.51 2.18
C LYS A 36 -16.38 -18.21 2.89
N VAL A 37 -16.49 -17.09 2.17
CA VAL A 37 -16.95 -15.82 2.73
C VAL A 37 -18.34 -15.97 3.31
N ASN A 38 -19.28 -16.55 2.56
CA ASN A 38 -20.65 -16.76 3.03
C ASN A 38 -20.70 -17.64 4.29
N TYR A 39 -19.88 -18.69 4.35
CA TYR A 39 -19.75 -19.52 5.55
C TYR A 39 -19.26 -18.69 6.76
N ILE A 40 -18.17 -17.95 6.61
CA ILE A 40 -17.60 -17.15 7.71
C ILE A 40 -18.60 -16.09 8.19
N VAL A 41 -19.27 -15.39 7.27
CA VAL A 41 -20.31 -14.40 7.61
C VAL A 41 -21.44 -15.06 8.41
N ALA A 42 -21.91 -16.23 7.99
CA ALA A 42 -22.98 -16.95 8.69
C ALA A 42 -22.55 -17.38 10.10
N GLU A 43 -21.31 -17.86 10.28
CA GLU A 43 -20.78 -18.22 11.60
C GLU A 43 -20.56 -16.98 12.49
N LEU A 44 -20.07 -15.87 11.94
CA LEU A 44 -19.96 -14.61 12.67
C LEU A 44 -21.32 -14.08 13.12
N ALA A 45 -22.37 -14.21 12.29
CA ALA A 45 -23.73 -13.84 12.66
C ALA A 45 -24.27 -14.69 13.83
N LYS A 46 -24.00 -16.01 13.82
CA LYS A 46 -24.32 -16.90 14.95
C LYS A 46 -23.57 -16.48 16.22
N CYS A 47 -22.28 -16.19 16.12
CA CYS A 47 -21.48 -15.72 17.24
C CYS A 47 -22.01 -14.39 17.81
N GLN A 48 -22.30 -13.40 16.96
CA GLN A 48 -22.86 -12.11 17.39
C GLN A 48 -24.20 -12.29 18.10
N THR A 49 -25.05 -13.19 17.60
CA THR A 49 -26.33 -13.55 18.22
C THR A 49 -26.14 -14.23 19.58
N ALA A 50 -25.24 -15.21 19.66
CA ALA A 50 -24.96 -15.97 20.88
C ALA A 50 -24.31 -15.12 21.97
N LEU A 51 -23.47 -14.15 21.61
CA LEU A 51 -22.93 -13.17 22.55
C LEU A 51 -24.05 -12.35 23.20
N GLY A 52 -25.09 -11.99 22.43
CA GLY A 52 -26.26 -11.27 22.95
C GLY A 52 -25.92 -9.94 23.61
N LYS A 53 -24.89 -9.24 23.10
CA LYS A 53 -24.34 -7.99 23.64
C LYS A 53 -24.56 -6.81 22.68
N ASP A 54 -25.81 -6.56 22.31
CA ASP A 54 -26.23 -5.37 21.54
C ASP A 54 -25.40 -5.11 20.26
N GLY A 55 -25.04 -6.18 19.54
CA GLY A 55 -24.27 -6.10 18.29
C GLY A 55 -22.76 -6.23 18.42
N TYR A 56 -22.21 -6.35 19.64
CA TYR A 56 -20.79 -6.63 19.85
C TYR A 56 -20.34 -7.92 19.16
N LEU A 57 -19.18 -7.87 18.51
CA LEU A 57 -18.54 -9.02 17.90
C LEU A 57 -17.02 -8.85 17.91
N ALA A 58 -16.32 -9.71 18.64
CA ALA A 58 -14.88 -9.86 18.63
C ALA A 58 -14.51 -11.24 19.21
N ALA A 59 -13.26 -11.68 19.03
CA ALA A 59 -12.76 -12.92 19.63
C ALA A 59 -12.26 -12.75 21.08
N PHE A 60 -12.66 -11.66 21.73
CA PHE A 60 -12.34 -11.33 23.13
C PHE A 60 -13.57 -10.70 23.80
N PRO A 61 -13.66 -10.70 25.14
CA PRO A 61 -14.81 -10.12 25.83
C PRO A 61 -14.81 -8.59 25.75
N SER A 62 -16.01 -7.99 25.78
CA SER A 62 -16.17 -6.53 25.76
C SER A 62 -15.52 -5.81 26.96
N THR A 63 -15.19 -6.54 28.03
CA THR A 63 -14.45 -6.01 29.18
C THR A 63 -13.03 -5.57 28.84
N VAL A 64 -12.47 -5.99 27.71
CA VAL A 64 -11.23 -5.42 27.18
C VAL A 64 -11.41 -3.92 26.87
N LEU A 65 -12.57 -3.53 26.34
CA LEU A 65 -12.87 -2.12 26.10
C LEU A 65 -13.15 -1.36 27.40
N ASP A 66 -13.74 -2.03 28.41
CA ASP A 66 -13.92 -1.43 29.74
C ASP A 66 -12.55 -1.09 30.36
N TRP A 67 -11.57 -2.00 30.23
CA TRP A 67 -10.19 -1.79 30.67
C TRP A 67 -9.54 -0.59 29.99
N LEU A 68 -9.66 -0.47 28.66
CA LEU A 68 -9.16 0.70 27.95
C LEU A 68 -9.76 2.01 28.47
N GLU A 69 -11.04 1.99 28.85
CA GLU A 69 -11.76 3.14 29.41
C GLU A 69 -11.39 3.43 30.88
N GLY A 70 -10.39 2.74 31.44
CA GLY A 70 -9.92 2.90 32.81
C GLY A 70 -10.75 2.13 33.84
N LYS A 71 -11.56 1.15 33.41
CA LYS A 71 -12.40 0.32 34.30
C LYS A 71 -11.84 -1.10 34.39
N GLY A 72 -11.52 -1.56 35.59
CA GLY A 72 -11.03 -2.93 35.80
C GLY A 72 -9.56 -3.11 35.40
N SER A 73 -9.20 -4.32 34.96
CA SER A 73 -7.81 -4.73 34.70
C SER A 73 -7.67 -5.35 33.31
N SER A 74 -6.44 -5.43 32.79
CA SER A 74 -6.16 -6.02 31.48
C SER A 74 -6.73 -7.43 31.38
N VAL A 75 -7.46 -7.73 30.30
CA VAL A 75 -8.15 -9.01 30.11
C VAL A 75 -7.45 -9.82 29.04
N ASN A 76 -7.03 -11.05 29.39
CA ASN A 76 -6.46 -12.05 28.47
C ASN A 76 -5.26 -11.57 27.64
N GLY A 77 -4.54 -10.55 28.10
CA GLY A 77 -3.40 -9.97 27.37
C GLY A 77 -3.76 -9.32 26.03
N ILE A 78 -5.05 -9.06 25.76
CA ILE A 78 -5.48 -8.40 24.53
C ILE A 78 -5.05 -6.94 24.56
N VAL A 79 -4.43 -6.49 23.47
CA VAL A 79 -4.11 -5.08 23.21
C VAL A 79 -4.72 -4.66 21.89
N VAL A 80 -4.82 -3.34 21.65
CA VAL A 80 -5.32 -2.77 20.39
C VAL A 80 -6.70 -3.31 19.91
N PRO A 81 -7.70 -3.47 20.80
CA PRO A 81 -8.97 -4.14 20.46
C PRO A 81 -9.75 -3.46 19.33
N TYR A 82 -9.68 -2.13 19.22
CA TYR A 82 -10.34 -1.40 18.13
C TYR A 82 -9.74 -1.74 16.76
N TYR A 83 -8.43 -2.02 16.67
CA TYR A 83 -7.81 -2.52 15.44
C TYR A 83 -8.45 -3.83 15.00
N THR A 84 -8.64 -4.80 15.91
CA THR A 84 -9.25 -6.08 15.56
C THR A 84 -10.71 -5.93 15.16
N ILE A 85 -11.49 -5.16 15.91
CA ILE A 85 -12.89 -4.85 15.57
C ILE A 85 -12.95 -4.22 14.18
N GLN A 86 -12.06 -3.28 13.87
CA GLN A 86 -12.01 -2.63 12.57
C GLN A 86 -11.71 -3.61 11.42
N LYS A 87 -10.82 -4.59 11.62
CA LYS A 87 -10.56 -5.61 10.58
C LYS A 87 -11.81 -6.43 10.29
N ILE A 88 -12.53 -6.86 11.32
CA ILE A 88 -13.78 -7.61 11.17
C ILE A 88 -14.82 -6.75 10.42
N MET A 89 -14.99 -5.49 10.82
CA MET A 89 -15.91 -4.57 10.15
C MET A 89 -15.55 -4.38 8.67
N SER A 90 -14.27 -4.19 8.36
CA SER A 90 -13.80 -3.98 6.98
C SER A 90 -14.02 -5.21 6.11
N GLY A 91 -13.75 -6.41 6.64
CA GLY A 91 -14.01 -7.66 5.93
C GLY A 91 -15.49 -7.91 5.67
N LEU A 92 -16.37 -7.57 6.62
CA LEU A 92 -17.82 -7.66 6.42
C LEU A 92 -18.34 -6.64 5.39
N LEU A 93 -17.80 -5.42 5.40
CA LEU A 93 -18.09 -4.41 4.37
C LEU A 93 -17.62 -4.88 3.00
N ASP A 94 -16.41 -5.41 2.87
CA ASP A 94 -15.91 -5.96 1.62
C ASP A 94 -16.78 -7.14 1.13
N ALA A 95 -17.25 -8.02 2.02
CA ALA A 95 -18.20 -9.09 1.66
C ALA A 95 -19.53 -8.53 1.10
N TYR A 96 -19.99 -7.40 1.62
CA TYR A 96 -21.16 -6.70 1.08
C TYR A 96 -20.85 -6.05 -0.27
N HIS A 97 -19.78 -5.27 -0.39
CA HIS A 97 -19.47 -4.50 -1.61
C HIS A 97 -19.13 -5.39 -2.81
N TYR A 98 -18.34 -6.45 -2.59
CA TYR A 98 -17.85 -7.29 -3.68
C TYR A 98 -18.77 -8.46 -4.01
N LEU A 99 -19.54 -8.96 -3.04
CA LEU A 99 -20.38 -10.16 -3.21
C LEU A 99 -21.87 -9.91 -2.97
N GLY A 100 -22.28 -8.70 -2.60
CA GLY A 100 -23.67 -8.39 -2.30
C GLY A 100 -24.20 -9.09 -1.04
N ASN A 101 -23.34 -9.52 -0.12
CA ASN A 101 -23.76 -10.26 1.07
C ASN A 101 -24.49 -9.36 2.08
N LYS A 102 -25.83 -9.42 2.07
CA LYS A 102 -26.70 -8.60 2.93
C LYS A 102 -26.60 -8.97 4.42
N GLN A 103 -26.32 -10.23 4.75
CA GLN A 103 -26.12 -10.65 6.14
C GLN A 103 -24.83 -10.04 6.71
N ALA A 104 -23.78 -9.91 5.89
CA ALA A 104 -22.57 -9.21 6.29
C ALA A 104 -22.87 -7.75 6.65
N LEU A 105 -23.65 -7.05 5.82
CA LEU A 105 -24.11 -5.67 6.10
C LEU A 105 -24.91 -5.58 7.41
N GLU A 106 -25.79 -6.55 7.68
CA GLU A 106 -26.55 -6.60 8.94
C GLU A 106 -25.63 -6.74 10.16
N VAL A 107 -24.68 -7.69 10.11
CA VAL A 107 -23.73 -7.94 11.20
C VAL A 107 -22.87 -6.70 11.47
N VAL A 108 -22.30 -6.09 10.43
CA VAL A 108 -21.46 -4.90 10.60
C VAL A 108 -22.26 -3.66 11.02
N SER A 109 -23.52 -3.53 10.61
CA SER A 109 -24.39 -2.44 11.09
C SER A 109 -24.63 -2.54 12.60
N LYS A 110 -24.88 -3.75 13.11
CA LYS A 110 -24.99 -4.01 14.56
C LYS A 110 -23.67 -3.73 15.30
N MET A 111 -22.52 -4.07 14.70
CA MET A 111 -21.22 -3.69 15.26
C MET A 111 -21.04 -2.16 15.31
N GLY A 112 -21.43 -1.46 14.25
CA GLY A 112 -21.41 0.00 14.18
C GLY A 112 -22.32 0.64 15.24
N ASP A 113 -23.52 0.09 15.44
CA ASP A 113 -24.46 0.53 16.48
C ASP A 113 -23.86 0.33 17.89
N TYR A 114 -23.22 -0.81 18.13
CA TYR A 114 -22.49 -1.06 19.38
C TYR A 114 -21.40 -0.02 19.64
N VAL A 115 -20.53 0.23 18.66
CA VAL A 115 -19.43 1.20 18.79
C VAL A 115 -19.98 2.61 19.01
N GLN A 116 -21.02 3.01 18.27
CA GLN A 116 -21.66 4.31 18.44
C GLN A 116 -22.24 4.47 19.84
N ALA A 117 -23.06 3.52 20.30
CA ALA A 117 -23.69 3.58 21.62
C ALA A 117 -22.66 3.60 22.74
N ARG A 118 -21.60 2.79 22.60
CA ARG A 118 -20.50 2.74 23.57
C ARG A 118 -19.78 4.07 23.67
N LEU A 119 -19.35 4.65 22.55
CA LEU A 119 -18.62 5.93 22.55
C LEU A 119 -19.50 7.10 23.01
N ALA A 120 -20.80 7.09 22.69
CA ALA A 120 -21.74 8.11 23.17
C ALA A 120 -21.89 8.12 24.69
N GLY A 121 -21.61 6.99 25.37
CA GLY A 121 -21.62 6.88 26.83
C GLY A 121 -20.34 7.34 27.52
N LEU A 122 -19.31 7.76 26.79
CA LEU A 122 -18.01 8.15 27.36
C LEU A 122 -17.85 9.67 27.46
N SER A 123 -17.09 10.11 28.47
CA SER A 123 -16.68 11.51 28.58
C SER A 123 -15.68 11.87 27.50
N ALA A 124 -15.63 13.16 27.11
CA ALA A 124 -14.63 13.66 26.17
C ALA A 124 -13.19 13.37 26.64
N THR A 125 -12.92 13.45 27.95
CA THR A 125 -11.63 13.11 28.54
C THR A 125 -11.28 11.63 28.37
N THR A 126 -12.25 10.73 28.59
CA THR A 126 -12.05 9.29 28.38
C THR A 126 -11.75 9.01 26.90
N ILE A 127 -12.53 9.60 25.99
CA ILE A 127 -12.32 9.46 24.53
C ILE A 127 -10.92 9.95 24.14
N GLU A 128 -10.49 11.11 24.65
CA GLU A 128 -9.16 11.63 24.37
C GLU A 128 -8.08 10.67 24.87
N ASN A 129 -8.19 10.16 26.10
CA ASN A 129 -7.21 9.25 26.68
C ASN A 129 -7.09 7.94 25.90
N ILE A 130 -8.21 7.33 25.48
CA ILE A 130 -8.17 6.02 24.78
C ILE A 130 -7.70 6.14 23.33
N PHE A 131 -7.84 7.30 22.69
CA PHE A 131 -7.44 7.51 21.28
C PHE A 131 -6.20 8.39 21.13
N ARG A 132 -5.48 8.61 22.22
CA ARG A 132 -4.18 9.29 22.19
C ARG A 132 -3.05 8.27 21.95
N THR A 133 -2.41 8.36 20.78
CA THR A 133 -1.39 7.40 20.32
C THR A 133 0.01 7.99 20.17
N ASP A 134 0.25 9.19 20.71
CA ASP A 134 1.56 9.89 20.73
C ASP A 134 2.31 9.73 22.07
N GLY A 135 1.71 9.10 23.08
CA GLY A 135 2.28 8.98 24.43
C GLY A 135 3.37 7.91 24.60
N SER A 136 3.43 6.95 23.68
CA SER A 136 4.45 5.88 23.65
C SER A 136 4.68 5.39 22.22
N LYS A 137 5.84 4.76 21.99
CA LYS A 137 6.16 4.14 20.68
C LYS A 137 5.20 3.01 20.30
N ASN A 138 4.70 2.28 21.30
CA ASN A 138 3.69 1.23 21.17
C ASN A 138 2.49 1.61 22.04
N PRO A 139 1.49 2.30 21.48
CA PRO A 139 0.33 2.75 22.24
C PRO A 139 -0.54 1.55 22.66
N GLN A 140 -1.14 1.62 23.85
CA GLN A 140 -1.97 0.52 24.39
C GLN A 140 -3.28 0.31 23.60
N ASN A 141 -3.69 1.32 22.81
CA ASN A 141 -4.81 1.23 21.89
C ASN A 141 -4.46 1.82 20.52
N GLU A 142 -4.14 0.94 19.58
CA GLU A 142 -4.19 1.23 18.16
C GLU A 142 -5.58 0.86 17.67
N PHE A 143 -6.26 1.81 17.04
CA PHE A 143 -7.64 1.63 16.58
C PHE A 143 -7.75 1.39 15.08
N GLY A 144 -6.62 1.11 14.43
CA GLY A 144 -6.55 0.90 12.98
C GLY A 144 -7.22 2.04 12.21
N ALA A 145 -7.87 1.69 11.10
CA ALA A 145 -8.61 2.65 10.29
C ALA A 145 -10.11 2.68 10.66
N MET A 146 -10.45 2.73 11.96
CA MET A 146 -11.85 2.63 12.39
C MET A 146 -12.73 3.72 11.79
N SER A 147 -12.17 4.93 11.65
CA SER A 147 -12.80 6.05 10.95
C SER A 147 -13.12 5.72 9.48
N ASP A 148 -12.25 5.01 8.77
CA ASP A 148 -12.48 4.55 7.38
C ASP A 148 -13.64 3.53 7.31
N ALA A 149 -13.64 2.53 8.19
CA ALA A 149 -14.68 1.50 8.23
C ALA A 149 -16.07 2.07 8.59
N LEU A 150 -16.14 3.00 9.54
CA LEU A 150 -17.41 3.66 9.92
C LEU A 150 -17.89 4.65 8.87
N ALA A 151 -16.98 5.35 8.18
CA ALA A 151 -17.32 6.18 7.03
C ALA A 151 -17.92 5.34 5.89
N GLU A 152 -17.28 4.21 5.55
CA GLU A 152 -17.81 3.29 4.54
C GLU A 152 -19.16 2.69 4.96
N LEU A 153 -19.32 2.32 6.24
CA LEU A 153 -20.61 1.86 6.76
C LEU A 153 -21.71 2.93 6.60
N SER A 154 -21.37 4.21 6.79
CA SER A 154 -22.30 5.32 6.55
C SER A 154 -22.73 5.40 5.08
N VAL A 155 -21.79 5.23 4.14
CA VAL A 155 -22.07 5.18 2.70
C VAL A 155 -22.94 3.97 2.35
N ALA A 156 -22.57 2.77 2.83
CA ALA A 156 -23.26 1.53 2.52
C ALA A 156 -24.71 1.49 3.04
N THR A 157 -24.99 2.14 4.17
CA THR A 157 -26.31 2.13 4.82
C THR A 157 -27.12 3.40 4.59
N GLY A 158 -26.49 4.50 4.15
CA GLY A 158 -27.08 5.84 4.12
C GLY A 158 -27.30 6.47 5.50
N GLN A 159 -26.84 5.85 6.59
CA GLN A 159 -27.05 6.37 7.95
C GLN A 159 -25.88 7.26 8.40
N THR A 160 -26.16 8.55 8.57
CA THR A 160 -25.16 9.57 8.95
C THR A 160 -24.57 9.38 10.34
N LYS A 161 -25.26 8.68 11.25
CA LYS A 161 -24.77 8.39 12.61
C LYS A 161 -23.41 7.66 12.62
N TYR A 162 -23.13 6.83 11.60
CA TYR A 162 -21.86 6.14 11.49
C TYR A 162 -20.74 7.09 11.08
N LEU A 163 -21.00 8.06 10.19
CA LEU A 163 -20.05 9.12 9.84
C LEU A 163 -19.76 10.04 11.04
N GLU A 164 -20.77 10.38 11.84
CA GLU A 164 -20.54 11.14 13.08
C GLU A 164 -19.70 10.36 14.09
N THR A 165 -19.92 9.05 14.19
CA THR A 165 -19.09 8.16 15.02
C THR A 165 -17.66 8.06 14.48
N ALA A 166 -17.47 7.98 13.16
CA ALA A 166 -16.16 7.95 12.51
C ALA A 166 -15.30 9.17 12.90
N LYS A 167 -15.90 10.37 12.91
CA LYS A 167 -15.22 11.62 13.31
C LYS A 167 -14.67 11.60 14.72
N ILE A 168 -15.21 10.79 15.65
CA ILE A 168 -14.70 10.69 17.03
C ILE A 168 -13.26 10.16 17.06
N PHE A 169 -12.90 9.27 16.13
CA PHE A 169 -11.55 8.70 15.99
C PHE A 169 -10.55 9.67 15.36
N ASN A 170 -11.02 10.73 14.71
CA ASN A 170 -10.17 11.75 14.09
C ASN A 170 -9.76 12.77 15.15
N ARG A 171 -8.64 12.53 15.85
CA ARG A 171 -8.24 13.35 17.00
C ARG A 171 -7.51 14.63 16.58
N SER A 172 -7.83 15.73 17.26
CA SER A 172 -7.26 17.06 16.97
C SER A 172 -5.76 17.15 17.25
N TRP A 173 -5.24 16.40 18.24
CA TRP A 173 -3.80 16.35 18.53
C TRP A 173 -2.98 15.89 17.32
N PHE A 174 -3.57 15.05 16.47
CA PHE A 174 -2.97 14.54 15.25
C PHE A 174 -3.31 15.42 14.03
N MET A 175 -4.60 15.74 13.84
CA MET A 175 -5.04 16.48 12.66
C MET A 175 -4.56 17.92 12.61
N THR A 176 -4.61 18.66 13.72
CA THR A 176 -4.29 20.08 13.75
C THR A 176 -2.85 20.39 13.32
N PRO A 177 -1.80 19.74 13.86
CA PRO A 177 -0.44 19.97 13.36
C PRO A 177 -0.27 19.56 11.89
N LEU A 178 -0.89 18.46 11.46
CA LEU A 178 -0.83 18.02 10.05
C LEU A 178 -1.48 19.04 9.12
N ALA A 179 -2.67 19.57 9.46
CA ALA A 179 -3.34 20.60 8.67
C ALA A 179 -2.51 21.88 8.55
N ALA A 180 -1.77 22.22 9.61
CA ALA A 180 -0.81 23.33 9.63
C ALA A 180 0.52 23.02 8.91
N GLY A 181 0.67 21.85 8.30
CA GLY A 181 1.90 21.44 7.60
C GLY A 181 3.07 21.12 8.55
N GLN A 182 2.81 20.87 9.82
CA GLN A 182 3.83 20.55 10.82
C GLN A 182 4.06 19.04 10.87
N ASP A 183 5.28 18.63 10.52
CA ASP A 183 5.73 17.24 10.68
C ASP A 183 6.11 16.98 12.14
N LYS A 184 5.23 16.26 12.85
CA LYS A 184 5.45 15.78 14.23
C LYS A 184 5.39 14.26 14.28
N LEU A 185 5.90 13.60 13.24
CA LEU A 185 5.73 12.16 13.05
C LEU A 185 6.84 11.31 13.66
N GLN A 186 7.99 11.91 13.96
CA GLN A 186 9.13 11.18 14.52
C GLN A 186 8.74 10.39 15.78
N SER A 187 9.17 9.14 15.86
CA SER A 187 8.88 8.17 16.92
C SER A 187 7.44 7.65 16.99
N LEU A 188 6.53 8.13 16.14
CA LEU A 188 5.20 7.55 16.03
C LEU A 188 5.27 6.19 15.34
N HIS A 189 4.43 5.25 15.76
CA HIS A 189 4.24 3.98 15.05
C HIS A 189 3.65 4.22 13.66
N GLY A 190 4.36 3.84 12.60
CA GLY A 190 4.02 4.16 11.22
C GLY A 190 2.63 3.66 10.84
N ASN A 191 2.40 2.36 10.90
CA ASN A 191 1.14 1.75 10.46
C ASN A 191 -0.10 2.32 11.17
N THR A 192 0.00 2.54 12.48
CA THR A 192 -1.05 3.16 13.31
C THR A 192 -1.48 4.51 12.77
N HIS A 193 -0.51 5.39 12.51
CA HIS A 193 -0.81 6.77 12.10
C HIS A 193 -1.18 6.88 10.62
N ILE A 194 -0.65 6.00 9.76
CA ILE A 194 -1.10 5.90 8.36
C ILE A 194 -2.57 5.43 8.31
N SER A 195 -2.95 4.47 9.15
CA SER A 195 -4.35 4.00 9.25
C SER A 195 -5.30 5.10 9.75
N GLN A 196 -4.85 5.97 10.65
CA GLN A 196 -5.61 7.14 11.07
C GLN A 196 -5.77 8.16 9.94
N ALA A 197 -4.66 8.49 9.24
CA ALA A 197 -4.68 9.41 8.10
C ALA A 197 -5.60 8.92 6.98
N LEU A 198 -5.66 7.60 6.77
CA LEU A 198 -6.61 6.97 5.84
C LEU A 198 -8.07 7.30 6.19
N GLY A 199 -8.46 7.09 7.46
CA GLY A 199 -9.82 7.42 7.91
C GLY A 199 -10.13 8.92 7.88
N ILE A 200 -9.15 9.76 8.22
CA ILE A 200 -9.24 11.22 8.06
C ILE A 200 -9.51 11.58 6.59
N ALA A 201 -8.81 10.97 5.64
CA ALA A 201 -9.01 11.24 4.21
C ALA A 201 -10.42 10.85 3.74
N HIS A 202 -10.91 9.67 4.12
CA HIS A 202 -12.24 9.20 3.74
C HIS A 202 -13.34 10.09 4.33
N THR A 203 -13.31 10.34 5.64
CA THR A 203 -14.28 11.23 6.29
C THR A 203 -14.24 12.65 5.74
N ALA A 204 -13.05 13.18 5.38
CA ALA A 204 -12.93 14.49 4.74
C ALA A 204 -13.58 14.52 3.34
N ASN A 205 -13.47 13.44 2.57
CA ASN A 205 -14.10 13.34 1.25
C ASN A 205 -15.63 13.36 1.32
N LEU A 206 -16.21 12.87 2.43
CA LEU A 206 -17.66 12.86 2.65
C LEU A 206 -18.19 14.17 3.26
N THR A 207 -17.37 14.85 4.07
CA THR A 207 -17.81 16.00 4.87
C THR A 207 -17.39 17.35 4.30
N GLY A 208 -16.30 17.40 3.53
CA GLY A 208 -15.68 18.65 3.10
C GLY A 208 -14.96 19.41 4.22
N ASP A 209 -14.70 18.79 5.38
CA ASP A 209 -14.00 19.44 6.50
C ASP A 209 -12.57 19.87 6.11
N THR A 210 -12.33 21.17 6.05
CA THR A 210 -11.07 21.76 5.56
C THR A 210 -9.86 21.30 6.35
N THR A 211 -9.96 21.17 7.67
CA THR A 211 -8.84 20.69 8.51
C THR A 211 -8.48 19.25 8.17
N SER A 212 -9.48 18.36 8.06
CA SER A 212 -9.28 16.95 7.69
C SER A 212 -8.76 16.80 6.25
N LEU A 213 -9.24 17.63 5.32
CA LEU A 213 -8.74 17.70 3.94
C LEU A 213 -7.24 18.03 3.91
N GLN A 214 -6.84 19.11 4.59
CA GLN A 214 -5.44 19.54 4.67
C GLN A 214 -4.56 18.55 5.43
N ALA A 215 -5.05 18.00 6.55
CA ALA A 215 -4.31 17.04 7.36
C ALA A 215 -3.97 15.76 6.58
N SER A 216 -4.96 15.16 5.91
CA SER A 216 -4.75 13.96 5.10
C SER A 216 -3.79 14.19 3.93
N GLU A 217 -3.90 15.35 3.28
CA GLU A 217 -3.03 15.75 2.16
C GLU A 217 -1.58 15.94 2.61
N ASN A 218 -1.37 16.73 3.67
CA ASN A 218 -0.05 17.02 4.20
C ASN A 218 0.60 15.76 4.78
N PHE A 219 -0.15 14.90 5.47
CA PHE A 219 0.35 13.62 5.93
C PHE A 219 0.88 12.77 4.78
N TRP A 220 0.09 12.60 3.71
CA TRP A 220 0.54 11.84 2.55
C TRP A 220 1.82 12.42 1.93
N LYS A 221 1.92 13.75 1.81
CA LYS A 221 3.11 14.42 1.29
C LYS A 221 4.35 14.20 2.17
N MET A 222 4.19 14.24 3.50
CA MET A 222 5.27 13.96 4.44
C MET A 222 5.75 12.51 4.32
N LEU A 223 4.83 11.55 4.20
CA LEU A 223 5.17 10.13 4.16
C LEU A 223 5.70 9.64 2.81
N SER A 224 5.15 10.12 1.70
CA SER A 224 5.49 9.67 0.34
C SER A 224 6.82 10.22 -0.18
N GLY A 225 7.31 11.32 0.41
CA GLY A 225 8.59 11.93 0.08
C GLY A 225 9.58 11.85 1.25
N PRO A 226 9.56 12.82 2.18
CA PRO A 226 10.57 12.94 3.24
C PRO A 226 10.81 11.70 4.10
N HIS A 227 9.78 10.90 4.40
CA HIS A 227 9.91 9.67 5.21
C HIS A 227 9.99 8.37 4.40
N ALA A 228 9.90 8.44 3.07
CA ALA A 228 9.92 7.26 2.22
C ALA A 228 11.35 6.81 1.92
N PHE A 229 11.56 5.49 1.88
CA PHE A 229 12.68 4.87 1.19
C PHE A 229 12.45 4.90 -0.33
N VAL A 230 13.51 4.64 -1.09
CA VAL A 230 13.49 4.61 -2.56
C VAL A 230 12.39 3.73 -3.18
N HIS A 231 11.98 2.64 -2.52
CA HIS A 231 10.91 1.75 -3.00
C HIS A 231 9.49 2.20 -2.60
N GLY A 232 9.34 3.35 -1.92
CA GLY A 232 8.05 3.94 -1.52
C GLY A 232 7.53 3.54 -0.12
N GLY A 233 8.17 2.58 0.55
CA GLY A 233 7.86 2.25 1.95
C GLY A 233 8.55 3.18 2.95
N ASN A 234 8.32 2.98 4.24
CA ASN A 234 8.81 3.86 5.31
C ASN A 234 8.98 3.09 6.63
N SER A 235 9.46 3.78 7.66
CA SER A 235 9.71 3.31 9.03
C SER A 235 10.92 2.38 9.21
N PHE A 236 11.50 2.44 10.41
CA PHE A 236 12.51 1.51 10.90
C PHE A 236 11.94 0.82 12.15
N LYS A 237 11.88 -0.52 12.13
CA LYS A 237 11.29 -1.31 13.23
C LYS A 237 9.90 -0.79 13.62
N GLU A 238 9.09 -0.48 12.61
CA GLU A 238 7.70 0.00 12.72
C GLU A 238 7.56 1.50 13.09
N TRP A 239 8.62 2.19 13.49
CA TRP A 239 8.55 3.61 13.89
C TRP A 239 9.07 4.56 12.81
N LEU A 240 8.40 5.71 12.69
CA LEU A 240 8.84 6.79 11.81
C LEU A 240 10.05 7.49 12.40
N ASP A 241 11.04 7.78 11.57
CA ASP A 241 12.19 8.60 11.96
C ASP A 241 11.88 10.09 11.74
N LYS A 242 12.86 10.97 11.91
CA LYS A 242 12.77 12.35 11.43
C LYS A 242 12.76 12.37 9.89
N PRO A 243 12.11 13.36 9.26
CA PRO A 243 12.11 13.49 7.80
C PRO A 243 13.54 13.59 7.24
N GLY A 244 13.76 12.95 6.10
CA GLY A 244 15.03 12.97 5.36
C GLY A 244 16.00 11.85 5.71
N VAL A 245 15.77 11.08 6.78
CA VAL A 245 16.57 9.86 7.08
C VAL A 245 16.14 8.74 6.14
N GLU A 246 17.10 8.19 5.40
CA GLU A 246 16.85 7.13 4.41
C GLU A 246 17.91 6.03 4.47
N ALA A 247 19.19 6.37 4.28
CA ALA A 247 20.28 5.39 4.27
C ALA A 247 21.25 5.54 5.46
N GLY A 248 21.18 6.65 6.18
CA GLY A 248 22.04 6.96 7.31
C GLY A 248 21.62 6.32 8.63
N PRO A 249 22.23 6.72 9.75
CA PRO A 249 21.90 6.22 11.07
C PRO A 249 20.44 6.55 11.45
N SER A 250 19.69 5.52 11.82
CA SER A 250 18.24 5.60 12.07
C SER A 250 17.87 5.54 13.56
N ILE A 251 16.59 5.76 13.84
CA ILE A 251 15.94 5.60 15.15
C ILE A 251 16.05 4.17 15.72
N ASP A 252 16.31 3.16 14.88
CA ASP A 252 16.56 1.79 15.33
C ASP A 252 18.04 1.60 15.70
N GLY A 253 18.37 2.04 16.91
CA GLY A 253 19.70 1.80 17.50
C GLY A 253 20.85 2.46 16.74
N ASN A 254 20.60 3.55 16.02
CA ASN A 254 21.58 4.26 15.18
C ASN A 254 22.15 3.37 14.05
N GLN A 255 21.43 2.32 13.66
CA GLN A 255 21.80 1.44 12.56
C GLN A 255 21.40 2.05 11.22
N SER A 256 22.18 1.76 10.18
CA SER A 256 21.89 2.17 8.80
C SER A 256 21.27 1.02 8.02
N LEU A 257 20.04 1.21 7.54
CA LEU A 257 19.28 0.21 6.77
C LEU A 257 19.26 -1.20 7.42
N PRO A 258 18.88 -1.32 8.71
CA PRO A 258 18.84 -2.61 9.40
C PRO A 258 17.83 -3.60 8.81
N ALA A 259 17.86 -4.85 9.28
CA ALA A 259 16.92 -5.91 8.87
C ALA A 259 15.44 -5.55 9.09
N THR A 260 15.17 -4.61 9.99
CA THR A 260 13.86 -4.06 10.40
C THR A 260 13.38 -2.90 9.52
N THR A 261 14.04 -2.63 8.39
CA THR A 261 13.67 -1.55 7.47
C THR A 261 12.37 -1.88 6.74
N ALA A 262 11.49 -0.88 6.63
CA ALA A 262 10.27 -0.90 5.81
C ALA A 262 9.26 -2.01 6.15
N GLU A 263 8.30 -1.70 7.03
CA GLU A 263 7.13 -2.55 7.26
C GLU A 263 6.17 -2.53 6.05
N THR A 264 5.67 -3.70 5.66
CA THR A 264 4.77 -3.88 4.51
C THR A 264 3.39 -3.24 4.71
N CYS A 265 2.81 -3.32 5.92
CA CYS A 265 1.49 -2.72 6.21
C CYS A 265 1.44 -1.22 5.89
N ASN A 266 2.53 -0.51 6.18
CA ASN A 266 2.64 0.94 5.96
C ASN A 266 2.40 1.27 4.49
N SER A 267 2.94 0.44 3.59
CA SER A 267 2.83 0.66 2.15
C SER A 267 1.44 0.33 1.62
N ASN A 268 0.81 -0.75 2.10
CA ASN A 268 -0.58 -1.02 1.76
C ASN A 268 -1.51 0.14 2.17
N ASN A 269 -1.39 0.61 3.42
CA ASN A 269 -2.23 1.69 3.91
C ASN A 269 -1.91 3.03 3.22
N MET A 270 -0.66 3.28 2.84
CA MET A 270 -0.31 4.43 2.00
C MET A 270 -0.92 4.34 0.59
N LEU A 271 -1.00 3.16 -0.02
CA LEU A 271 -1.71 2.97 -1.30
C LEU A 271 -3.22 3.18 -1.16
N LYS A 272 -3.82 2.72 -0.06
CA LYS A 272 -5.23 3.02 0.27
C LYS A 272 -5.46 4.53 0.43
N LEU A 273 -4.59 5.21 1.16
CA LEU A 273 -4.66 6.67 1.35
C LEU A 273 -4.51 7.39 0.00
N THR A 274 -3.54 6.98 -0.81
CA THR A 274 -3.31 7.51 -2.16
C THR A 274 -4.57 7.36 -3.03
N THR A 275 -5.31 6.25 -2.89
CA THR A 275 -6.59 6.03 -3.60
C THR A 275 -7.65 7.04 -3.19
N TRP A 276 -7.81 7.33 -1.89
CA TRP A 276 -8.75 8.35 -1.42
C TRP A 276 -8.40 9.76 -1.89
N LEU A 277 -7.11 10.09 -1.93
CA LEU A 277 -6.64 11.39 -2.40
C LEU A 277 -6.79 11.53 -3.92
N PHE A 278 -6.50 10.47 -4.68
CA PHE A 278 -6.74 10.48 -6.13
C PHE A 278 -8.22 10.67 -6.46
N ARG A 279 -9.12 9.97 -5.74
CA ARG A 279 -10.58 10.14 -5.89
C ARG A 279 -11.05 11.56 -5.56
N ARG A 280 -10.39 12.25 -4.63
CA ARG A 280 -10.68 13.64 -4.27
C ARG A 280 -10.23 14.61 -5.36
N GLY A 281 -9.04 14.40 -5.91
CA GLY A 281 -8.45 15.26 -6.93
C GLY A 281 -7.33 14.52 -7.66
N PRO A 282 -7.55 14.06 -8.90
CA PRO A 282 -6.53 13.35 -9.67
C PRO A 282 -5.24 14.16 -9.83
N ARG A 283 -4.11 13.57 -9.42
CA ARG A 283 -2.78 14.14 -9.61
C ARG A 283 -1.76 13.10 -10.04
N MET A 284 -0.70 13.60 -10.67
CA MET A 284 0.38 12.78 -11.22
C MET A 284 1.24 12.14 -10.13
N ASP A 285 1.56 12.89 -9.08
CA ASP A 285 2.39 12.45 -7.96
C ASP A 285 1.77 11.28 -7.17
N TYR A 286 0.44 11.24 -7.05
CA TYR A 286 -0.26 10.08 -6.51
C TYR A 286 -0.03 8.83 -7.35
N ALA A 287 -0.17 8.93 -8.68
CA ALA A 287 0.02 7.78 -9.57
C ALA A 287 1.48 7.31 -9.62
N ASP A 288 2.44 8.25 -9.59
CA ASP A 288 3.87 7.93 -9.52
C ASP A 288 4.24 7.21 -8.22
N TYR A 289 3.73 7.70 -7.09
CA TYR A 289 3.92 7.02 -5.79
C TYR A 289 3.25 5.65 -5.77
N TYR A 290 2.05 5.53 -6.35
CA TYR A 290 1.32 4.26 -6.43
C TYR A 290 2.11 3.22 -7.23
N GLU A 291 2.55 3.57 -8.45
CA GLU A 291 3.37 2.69 -9.30
C GLU A 291 4.67 2.29 -8.59
N ARG A 292 5.40 3.26 -8.02
CA ARG A 292 6.65 3.00 -7.32
C ARG A 292 6.46 2.00 -6.20
N THR A 293 5.47 2.23 -5.33
CA THR A 293 5.26 1.42 -4.13
C THR A 293 4.69 0.04 -4.47
N LEU A 294 3.82 -0.04 -5.48
CA LEU A 294 3.27 -1.29 -5.98
C LEU A 294 4.38 -2.20 -6.52
N TYR A 295 5.15 -1.74 -7.51
CA TYR A 295 6.18 -2.57 -8.14
C TYR A 295 7.34 -2.88 -7.22
N ASN A 296 7.76 -1.91 -6.40
CA ASN A 296 9.05 -2.02 -5.70
C ASN A 296 8.92 -2.43 -4.24
N HIS A 297 7.73 -2.37 -3.65
CA HIS A 297 7.52 -2.87 -2.29
C HIS A 297 6.48 -3.98 -2.25
N ILE A 298 5.24 -3.69 -2.67
CA ILE A 298 4.13 -4.64 -2.52
C ILE A 298 4.35 -5.94 -3.31
N LEU A 299 4.73 -5.85 -4.59
CA LEU A 299 5.04 -7.05 -5.39
C LEU A 299 6.21 -7.85 -4.82
N ALA A 300 7.20 -7.18 -4.22
CA ALA A 300 8.36 -7.85 -3.63
C ALA A 300 8.04 -8.58 -2.32
N THR A 301 6.95 -8.25 -1.64
CA THR A 301 6.67 -8.80 -0.30
C THR A 301 6.05 -10.19 -0.30
N ILE A 302 5.87 -10.81 -1.48
CA ILE A 302 5.23 -12.13 -1.62
C ILE A 302 6.17 -13.05 -2.38
N ALA A 303 6.50 -14.19 -1.78
CA ALA A 303 7.28 -15.23 -2.45
C ALA A 303 6.44 -15.86 -3.58
N PRO A 304 6.91 -15.83 -4.84
CA PRO A 304 6.11 -16.29 -5.98
C PRO A 304 5.93 -17.82 -6.04
N ASP A 305 6.78 -18.58 -5.36
CA ASP A 305 6.78 -20.05 -5.32
C ASP A 305 5.89 -20.62 -4.20
N THR A 306 5.80 -19.94 -3.06
CA THR A 306 5.08 -20.40 -1.86
C THR A 306 3.86 -19.56 -1.50
N GLY A 307 3.76 -18.32 -1.99
CA GLY A 307 2.74 -17.35 -1.59
C GLY A 307 2.93 -16.74 -0.20
N GLN A 308 4.03 -17.08 0.49
CA GLN A 308 4.39 -16.56 1.81
C GLN A 308 4.71 -15.06 1.74
N MET A 309 4.39 -14.31 2.80
CA MET A 309 4.61 -12.86 2.84
C MET A 309 5.73 -12.45 3.76
N THR A 310 6.26 -11.25 3.57
CA THR A 310 7.30 -10.65 4.41
C THR A 310 6.75 -9.60 5.35
N TYR A 311 7.38 -9.41 6.51
CA TYR A 311 7.05 -8.29 7.41
C TYR A 311 7.83 -7.03 7.02
N PHE A 312 9.16 -7.12 7.15
CA PHE A 312 10.12 -6.08 6.79
C PHE A 312 10.75 -6.38 5.42
N THR A 313 11.11 -5.32 4.71
CA THR A 313 11.83 -5.38 3.43
C THR A 313 13.19 -4.70 3.59
N PRO A 314 14.22 -5.40 4.08
CA PRO A 314 15.52 -4.78 4.27
C PRO A 314 16.17 -4.45 2.93
N LEU A 315 17.00 -3.40 2.90
CA LEU A 315 17.39 -2.74 1.65
C LEU A 315 18.89 -2.80 1.34
N ARG A 316 19.70 -3.38 2.25
CA ARG A 316 21.16 -3.43 2.09
C ARG A 316 21.81 -4.62 2.79
N GLY A 317 22.29 -5.60 2.02
CA GLY A 317 23.14 -6.72 2.50
C GLY A 317 22.40 -7.79 3.33
N HIS A 318 21.09 -7.64 3.53
CA HIS A 318 20.24 -8.59 4.23
C HIS A 318 19.42 -9.44 3.24
N PHE A 319 18.54 -10.27 3.79
CA PHE A 319 17.54 -11.08 3.08
C PHE A 319 16.18 -10.84 3.74
N ARG A 320 15.09 -11.23 3.08
CA ARG A 320 13.73 -11.15 3.63
C ARG A 320 13.42 -12.43 4.42
N THR A 321 12.73 -12.29 5.55
CA THR A 321 12.08 -13.42 6.23
C THR A 321 10.64 -13.54 5.74
N TYR A 322 10.26 -14.74 5.30
CA TYR A 322 8.90 -15.12 4.95
C TYR A 322 8.21 -15.71 6.17
N MET A 323 7.07 -15.12 6.54
CA MET A 323 6.44 -15.31 7.85
C MET A 323 5.67 -16.62 7.98
N ASP A 324 5.95 -17.42 8.99
CA ASP A 324 5.25 -18.69 9.28
C ASP A 324 4.00 -18.58 10.16
N GLY A 325 3.54 -17.36 10.42
CA GLY A 325 2.49 -17.05 11.39
C GLY A 325 1.52 -15.96 10.96
N THR A 326 0.52 -15.71 11.80
CA THR A 326 -0.51 -14.70 11.58
C THR A 326 -0.11 -13.37 12.22
N TYR A 327 0.55 -12.51 11.46
CA TYR A 327 0.95 -11.15 11.88
C TYR A 327 0.11 -10.10 11.14
N CYS A 328 0.25 -8.82 11.49
CA CYS A 328 -0.41 -7.73 10.76
C CYS A 328 -0.05 -7.73 9.26
N CYS A 329 1.22 -7.99 8.92
CA CYS A 329 1.69 -8.07 7.53
C CYS A 329 1.21 -9.36 6.84
N THR A 330 0.91 -10.44 7.56
CA THR A 330 0.25 -11.62 6.97
C THR A 330 -1.16 -11.26 6.52
N GLY A 331 -1.93 -10.61 7.41
CA GLY A 331 -3.28 -10.14 7.09
C GLY A 331 -3.32 -9.12 5.96
N THR A 332 -2.41 -8.15 5.98
CA THR A 332 -2.29 -7.18 4.89
C THR A 332 -1.75 -7.80 3.59
N GLY A 333 -0.84 -8.76 3.71
CA GLY A 333 -0.23 -9.46 2.59
C GLY A 333 -1.25 -10.21 1.74
N ILE A 334 -2.20 -10.92 2.37
CA ILE A 334 -3.30 -11.59 1.64
C ILE A 334 -4.24 -10.59 0.96
N GLU A 335 -4.38 -9.37 1.49
CA GLU A 335 -5.18 -8.31 0.87
C GLU A 335 -4.48 -7.66 -0.33
N ASN A 336 -3.15 -7.70 -0.42
CA ASN A 336 -2.41 -7.01 -1.50
C ASN A 336 -2.74 -7.59 -2.90
N ILE A 337 -2.76 -8.92 -3.03
CA ILE A 337 -2.93 -9.62 -4.31
C ILE A 337 -4.24 -9.25 -5.02
N PRO A 338 -5.43 -9.32 -4.38
CA PRO A 338 -6.68 -8.91 -5.03
C PRO A 338 -6.71 -7.45 -5.48
N ARG A 339 -5.78 -6.63 -5.01
CA ARG A 339 -5.78 -5.18 -5.18
C ARG A 339 -4.82 -4.70 -6.26
N TYR A 340 -4.13 -5.59 -6.98
CA TYR A 340 -3.26 -5.17 -8.09
C TYR A 340 -3.99 -4.44 -9.22
N ASN A 341 -5.30 -4.67 -9.36
CA ASN A 341 -6.13 -3.95 -10.32
C ASN A 341 -6.58 -2.57 -9.81
N GLU A 342 -6.41 -2.29 -8.51
CA GLU A 342 -6.62 -0.95 -7.98
C GLU A 342 -5.54 -0.01 -8.51
N GLY A 343 -5.90 1.25 -8.70
CA GLY A 343 -4.96 2.27 -9.15
C GLY A 343 -4.71 2.31 -10.65
N ILE A 344 -5.12 1.30 -11.44
CA ILE A 344 -5.03 1.33 -12.91
C ILE A 344 -5.88 2.46 -13.47
N TYR A 345 -7.16 2.49 -13.10
CA TYR A 345 -8.17 3.41 -13.62
C TYR A 345 -8.81 4.22 -12.51
N TYR A 346 -9.08 5.48 -12.82
CA TYR A 346 -9.98 6.33 -12.04
C TYR A 346 -10.92 7.05 -13.00
N GLU A 347 -12.14 7.32 -12.57
CA GLU A 347 -13.16 7.97 -13.40
C GLU A 347 -13.83 9.14 -12.69
N GLN A 348 -14.23 10.15 -13.48
CA GLN A 348 -15.07 11.26 -13.05
C GLN A 348 -15.92 11.71 -14.25
N GLY A 349 -17.22 11.44 -14.20
CA GLY A 349 -18.13 11.74 -15.31
C GLY A 349 -17.71 11.04 -16.61
N ASP A 350 -17.44 11.82 -17.65
CA ASP A 350 -16.99 11.39 -18.97
C ASP A 350 -15.46 11.36 -19.13
N THR A 351 -14.72 11.41 -18.02
CA THR A 351 -13.26 11.41 -18.00
C THR A 351 -12.71 10.18 -17.29
N LEU A 352 -11.75 9.50 -17.93
CA LEU A 352 -11.03 8.34 -17.42
C LEU A 352 -9.53 8.64 -17.34
N TRP A 353 -8.91 8.36 -16.20
CA TRP A 353 -7.46 8.37 -16.04
C TRP A 353 -6.93 6.94 -16.14
N ILE A 354 -5.94 6.73 -17.00
CA ILE A 354 -5.20 5.47 -17.12
C ILE A 354 -3.80 5.71 -16.54
N ASN A 355 -3.53 5.10 -15.39
CA ASN A 355 -2.33 5.34 -14.60
C ASN A 355 -1.31 4.20 -14.72
N LEU A 356 -1.75 2.95 -14.72
CA LEU A 356 -0.87 1.78 -14.80
C LEU A 356 -1.08 1.08 -16.14
N TYR A 357 0.02 0.53 -16.68
CA TYR A 357 0.06 -0.04 -18.02
C TYR A 357 0.58 -1.47 -18.01
N PHE A 358 -0.36 -2.40 -17.92
CA PHE A 358 -0.15 -3.85 -18.04
C PHE A 358 -1.42 -4.50 -18.62
N PRO A 359 -1.38 -5.75 -19.10
CA PRO A 359 -2.52 -6.37 -19.75
C PRO A 359 -3.75 -6.45 -18.83
N ASN A 360 -4.86 -5.83 -19.24
CA ASN A 360 -6.12 -5.82 -18.50
C ASN A 360 -7.29 -5.36 -19.38
N GLU A 361 -8.52 -5.49 -18.88
CA GLU A 361 -9.73 -4.95 -19.51
C GLU A 361 -10.63 -4.31 -18.45
N VAL A 362 -11.22 -3.16 -18.77
CA VAL A 362 -12.17 -2.45 -17.90
C VAL A 362 -13.48 -2.21 -18.63
N VAL A 363 -14.59 -2.49 -17.94
CA VAL A 363 -15.93 -2.02 -18.34
C VAL A 363 -16.17 -0.67 -17.68
N TRP A 364 -16.03 0.40 -18.46
CA TRP A 364 -16.29 1.76 -18.01
C TRP A 364 -17.74 2.14 -18.31
N GLU A 365 -18.64 1.81 -17.37
CA GLU A 365 -20.09 1.97 -17.55
C GLU A 365 -20.50 3.44 -17.78
N LYS A 366 -19.99 4.39 -16.99
CA LYS A 366 -20.32 5.82 -17.13
C LYS A 366 -19.86 6.40 -18.46
N GLY A 367 -18.71 5.95 -18.95
CA GLY A 367 -18.21 6.31 -20.27
C GLY A 367 -18.79 5.46 -21.40
N GLY A 368 -19.67 4.49 -21.12
CA GLY A 368 -20.31 3.64 -22.13
C GLY A 368 -19.32 2.82 -22.98
N MET A 369 -18.17 2.44 -22.42
CA MET A 369 -17.07 1.80 -23.15
C MET A 369 -16.49 0.60 -22.41
N THR A 370 -15.96 -0.35 -23.17
CA THR A 370 -15.02 -1.37 -22.68
C THR A 370 -13.66 -1.11 -23.31
N ILE A 371 -12.62 -1.02 -22.48
CA ILE A 371 -11.25 -0.66 -22.87
C ILE A 371 -10.33 -1.82 -22.50
N ARG A 372 -9.50 -2.25 -23.45
CA ARG A 372 -8.49 -3.30 -23.25
C ARG A 372 -7.09 -2.74 -23.42
N GLN A 373 -6.20 -3.09 -22.51
CA GLN A 373 -4.77 -2.84 -22.62
C GLN A 373 -4.03 -4.14 -22.98
N GLU A 374 -3.09 -4.05 -23.92
CA GLU A 374 -2.16 -5.11 -24.29
C GLU A 374 -0.73 -4.56 -24.20
N GLY A 375 0.24 -5.36 -23.75
CA GLY A 375 1.61 -4.94 -23.48
C GLY A 375 1.84 -4.42 -22.06
N HIS A 376 3.11 -4.20 -21.70
CA HIS A 376 3.52 -3.88 -20.34
C HIS A 376 4.64 -2.81 -20.26
N ALA A 377 4.26 -1.57 -19.92
CA ALA A 377 5.21 -0.44 -19.94
C ALA A 377 6.36 -0.58 -18.92
N ALA A 378 6.11 -1.12 -17.72
CA ALA A 378 7.18 -1.33 -16.73
C ALA A 378 8.17 -2.43 -17.16
N ALA A 379 7.76 -3.33 -18.05
CA ALA A 379 8.63 -4.28 -18.74
C ALA A 379 9.25 -3.69 -20.03
N SER A 380 9.04 -2.40 -20.31
CA SER A 380 9.52 -1.68 -21.51
C SER A 380 8.91 -2.17 -22.82
N GLU A 381 7.71 -2.73 -22.74
CA GLU A 381 6.92 -3.08 -23.92
C GLU A 381 5.99 -1.91 -24.30
N PRO A 382 5.76 -1.67 -25.61
CA PRO A 382 4.70 -0.77 -26.06
C PRO A 382 3.34 -1.23 -25.55
N VAL A 383 2.44 -0.28 -25.30
CA VAL A 383 1.10 -0.52 -24.78
C VAL A 383 0.09 -0.17 -25.85
N LYS A 384 -0.80 -1.11 -26.16
CA LYS A 384 -1.92 -0.91 -27.07
C LYS A 384 -3.21 -0.84 -26.25
N ILE A 385 -3.92 0.28 -26.37
CA ILE A 385 -5.18 0.55 -25.67
C ILE A 385 -6.29 0.55 -26.71
N SER A 386 -7.17 -0.44 -26.67
CA SER A 386 -8.23 -0.64 -27.67
C SER A 386 -9.61 -0.39 -27.06
N ILE A 387 -10.46 0.33 -27.78
CA ILE A 387 -11.89 0.42 -27.47
C ILE A 387 -12.57 -0.83 -28.04
N VAL A 388 -12.80 -1.84 -27.21
CA VAL A 388 -13.35 -3.13 -27.66
C VAL A 388 -14.87 -3.11 -27.78
N LYS A 389 -15.53 -2.19 -27.06
CA LYS A 389 -16.97 -1.95 -27.15
C LYS A 389 -17.25 -0.49 -26.83
N ALA A 390 -18.06 0.16 -27.66
CA ALA A 390 -18.63 1.49 -27.42
C ALA A 390 -19.95 1.64 -28.18
N GLY A 391 -20.78 2.60 -27.78
CA GLY A 391 -21.88 3.08 -28.64
C GLY A 391 -21.34 3.82 -29.87
N ASP A 392 -22.24 4.26 -30.75
CA ASP A 392 -21.85 5.07 -31.91
C ASP A 392 -21.33 6.44 -31.43
N ALA A 393 -20.02 6.65 -31.57
CA ALA A 393 -19.34 7.92 -31.34
C ALA A 393 -19.45 8.49 -29.91
N THR A 394 -19.24 7.67 -28.88
CA THR A 394 -19.24 8.06 -27.47
C THR A 394 -18.20 9.13 -27.15
N ARG A 395 -18.63 10.33 -26.78
CA ARG A 395 -17.73 11.43 -26.40
C ARG A 395 -17.18 11.20 -25.00
N ALA A 396 -15.86 11.17 -24.87
CA ALA A 396 -15.17 11.03 -23.60
C ALA A 396 -13.74 11.59 -23.65
N THR A 397 -13.18 11.85 -22.48
CA THR A 397 -11.77 12.21 -22.30
C THR A 397 -11.00 11.05 -21.67
N ILE A 398 -9.95 10.60 -22.34
CA ILE A 398 -9.00 9.63 -21.77
C ILE A 398 -7.70 10.36 -21.44
N ASN A 399 -7.35 10.40 -20.16
CA ASN A 399 -6.08 10.93 -19.65
C ASN A 399 -5.06 9.80 -19.56
N LEU A 400 -4.05 9.84 -20.42
CA LEU A 400 -2.93 8.92 -20.37
C LEU A 400 -1.82 9.49 -19.49
N ARG A 401 -1.45 8.78 -18.43
CA ARG A 401 -0.29 9.12 -17.62
C ARG A 401 1.00 9.02 -18.45
N ILE A 402 1.78 10.08 -18.56
CA ILE A 402 3.15 10.04 -19.09
C ILE A 402 4.11 10.14 -17.89
N PRO A 403 4.70 9.03 -17.42
CA PRO A 403 5.42 9.01 -16.16
C PRO A 403 6.69 9.87 -16.15
N PHE A 404 7.13 10.31 -14.97
CA PHE A 404 8.35 11.12 -14.84
C PHE A 404 9.62 10.34 -15.24
N TRP A 405 9.60 9.01 -15.15
CA TRP A 405 10.77 8.15 -15.42
C TRP A 405 11.03 7.92 -16.91
N VAL A 406 10.12 8.35 -17.79
CA VAL A 406 10.25 8.17 -19.24
C VAL A 406 11.53 8.84 -19.73
N SER A 407 12.36 8.07 -20.42
CA SER A 407 13.57 8.58 -21.07
C SER A 407 13.24 9.03 -22.50
N GLY A 408 13.68 10.23 -22.87
CA GLY A 408 13.45 10.73 -24.24
C GLY A 408 11.97 11.03 -24.56
N LYS A 409 11.56 10.73 -25.80
CA LYS A 409 10.25 11.10 -26.34
C LYS A 409 9.24 9.95 -26.17
N ALA A 410 8.19 10.19 -25.38
CA ALA A 410 7.02 9.32 -25.40
C ALA A 410 6.31 9.45 -26.76
N ASP A 411 5.95 8.31 -27.34
CA ASP A 411 5.22 8.25 -28.61
C ASP A 411 3.78 7.81 -28.38
N VAL A 412 2.84 8.59 -28.93
CA VAL A 412 1.41 8.31 -28.84
C VAL A 412 0.81 8.43 -30.23
N THR A 413 0.22 7.34 -30.72
CA THR A 413 -0.55 7.33 -31.96
C THR A 413 -1.98 6.93 -31.69
N ILE A 414 -2.90 7.55 -32.42
CA ILE A 414 -4.34 7.30 -32.37
C ILE A 414 -4.74 6.83 -33.76
N ASN A 415 -5.21 5.59 -33.88
CA ASN A 415 -5.55 4.95 -35.16
C ASN A 415 -4.40 5.08 -36.20
N GLY A 416 -3.15 4.93 -35.75
CA GLY A 416 -1.95 5.03 -36.58
C GLY A 416 -1.49 6.46 -36.91
N THR A 417 -2.25 7.49 -36.51
CA THR A 417 -1.85 8.90 -36.69
C THR A 417 -1.20 9.42 -35.41
N PRO A 418 -0.04 10.09 -35.46
CA PRO A 418 0.55 10.72 -34.27
C PRO A 418 -0.41 11.67 -33.57
N SER A 419 -0.38 11.70 -32.24
CA SER A 419 -1.13 12.67 -31.44
C SER A 419 -0.67 14.10 -31.72
N ASP A 420 -1.61 15.02 -31.93
CA ASP A 420 -1.34 16.46 -32.08
C ASP A 420 -0.81 17.11 -30.79
N GLN A 421 -1.10 16.48 -29.64
CA GLN A 421 -0.62 16.93 -28.35
C GLN A 421 0.69 16.24 -27.97
N THR A 422 1.60 17.00 -27.36
CA THR A 422 2.89 16.49 -26.91
C THR A 422 2.75 15.66 -25.62
N ALA A 423 3.16 14.39 -25.67
CA ALA A 423 3.30 13.53 -24.50
C ALA A 423 4.56 13.92 -23.70
N SER A 424 4.41 14.75 -22.67
CA SER A 424 5.54 15.19 -21.82
C SER A 424 5.62 14.38 -20.52
N PRO A 425 6.81 13.90 -20.12
CA PRO A 425 7.02 13.26 -18.81
C PRO A 425 6.50 14.09 -17.63
N GLY A 426 5.91 13.41 -16.65
CA GLY A 426 5.33 14.02 -15.46
C GLY A 426 3.99 14.72 -15.69
N LYS A 427 3.28 14.41 -16.79
CA LYS A 427 1.98 15.00 -17.12
C LYS A 427 1.00 13.94 -17.60
N TYR A 428 -0.30 14.27 -17.53
CA TYR A 428 -1.31 13.55 -18.28
C TYR A 428 -1.45 14.14 -19.68
N LEU A 429 -1.58 13.26 -20.67
CA LEU A 429 -2.00 13.60 -22.03
C LEU A 429 -3.51 13.39 -22.13
N ALA A 430 -4.28 14.48 -22.25
CA ALA A 430 -5.74 14.44 -22.31
C ALA A 430 -6.23 14.27 -23.75
N ILE A 431 -6.86 13.14 -24.06
CA ILE A 431 -7.40 12.83 -25.38
C ILE A 431 -8.93 12.89 -25.34
N SER A 432 -9.49 14.02 -25.73
CA SER A 432 -10.95 14.23 -25.81
C SER A 432 -11.44 14.01 -27.23
N ARG A 433 -12.25 12.97 -27.45
CA ARG A 433 -12.83 12.67 -28.77
C ARG A 433 -14.11 11.85 -28.67
N SER A 434 -14.76 11.66 -29.81
CA SER A 434 -15.77 10.62 -29.99
C SER A 434 -15.08 9.30 -30.28
N TRP A 435 -15.15 8.39 -29.32
CA TRP A 435 -14.61 7.04 -29.38
C TRP A 435 -15.64 6.08 -29.98
N LYS A 436 -15.17 5.10 -30.75
CA LYS A 436 -15.97 4.02 -31.28
C LYS A 436 -15.23 2.69 -31.16
N THR A 437 -15.99 1.60 -31.22
CA THR A 437 -15.44 0.25 -31.28
C THR A 437 -14.37 0.15 -32.38
N GLY A 438 -13.21 -0.39 -32.04
CA GLY A 438 -12.07 -0.54 -32.95
C GLY A 438 -11.10 0.65 -32.96
N ASP A 439 -11.39 1.76 -32.27
CA ASP A 439 -10.37 2.79 -32.04
C ASP A 439 -9.22 2.23 -31.20
N VAL A 440 -7.99 2.63 -31.55
CA VAL A 440 -6.76 2.17 -30.89
C VAL A 440 -5.87 3.36 -30.57
N VAL A 441 -5.33 3.38 -29.36
CA VAL A 441 -4.21 4.22 -28.96
C VAL A 441 -2.99 3.33 -28.74
N ASN A 442 -1.88 3.60 -29.45
CA ASN A 442 -0.60 2.98 -29.12
C ASN A 442 0.24 3.98 -28.34
N LEU A 443 0.84 3.50 -27.25
CA LEU A 443 1.65 4.26 -26.32
C LEU A 443 3.01 3.58 -26.17
N THR A 444 4.07 4.28 -26.52
CA THR A 444 5.46 3.85 -26.24
C THR A 444 6.08 4.79 -25.23
N LEU A 445 6.55 4.22 -24.12
CA LEU A 445 7.19 4.93 -23.02
C LEU A 445 8.64 4.44 -22.93
N PRO A 446 9.62 5.10 -23.59
CA PRO A 446 10.98 4.62 -23.53
C PRO A 446 11.53 4.67 -22.10
N THR A 447 12.28 3.64 -21.74
CA THR A 447 12.89 3.45 -20.43
C THR A 447 14.41 3.55 -20.53
N ALA A 448 15.07 3.90 -19.44
CA ALA A 448 16.51 3.87 -19.32
C ALA A 448 16.92 3.47 -17.91
N LEU A 449 18.17 3.00 -17.80
CA LEU A 449 18.84 2.89 -16.51
C LEU A 449 19.05 4.28 -15.92
N ARG A 450 18.77 4.42 -14.62
CA ARG A 450 18.89 5.69 -13.91
C ARG A 450 19.28 5.46 -12.45
N ILE A 451 19.88 6.47 -11.83
CA ILE A 451 20.23 6.49 -10.42
C ILE A 451 19.26 7.40 -9.65
N GLU A 452 18.86 6.97 -8.46
CA GLU A 452 18.34 7.86 -7.41
C GLU A 452 19.32 7.87 -6.22
N ARG A 453 19.63 9.06 -5.71
CA ARG A 453 20.50 9.22 -4.53
C ARG A 453 19.65 9.22 -3.27
N ALA A 454 20.16 8.62 -2.20
CA ALA A 454 19.53 8.70 -0.89
C ALA A 454 19.50 10.15 -0.41
N LYS A 455 18.44 10.52 0.31
CA LYS A 455 18.19 11.90 0.78
C LYS A 455 19.27 12.43 1.73
N ASP A 456 19.81 11.57 2.58
CA ASP A 456 20.75 11.91 3.66
C ASP A 456 22.22 11.58 3.34
N ILE A 457 22.48 10.66 2.40
CA ILE A 457 23.83 10.24 2.02
C ILE A 457 23.96 10.27 0.50
N ASN A 458 24.54 11.36 -0.02
CA ASN A 458 24.65 11.59 -1.47
C ASN A 458 25.44 10.48 -2.23
N SER A 459 26.40 9.83 -1.58
CA SER A 459 27.15 8.71 -2.17
C SER A 459 26.38 7.39 -2.20
N MET A 460 25.26 7.30 -1.47
CA MET A 460 24.40 6.12 -1.50
C MET A 460 23.38 6.25 -2.63
N VAL A 461 23.38 5.28 -3.53
CA VAL A 461 22.59 5.29 -4.76
C VAL A 461 21.75 4.02 -4.90
N SER A 462 20.59 4.16 -5.54
CA SER A 462 19.75 3.06 -5.99
C SER A 462 19.62 3.12 -7.51
N ILE A 463 19.51 1.96 -8.15
CA ILE A 463 19.46 1.85 -9.62
C ILE A 463 18.07 1.42 -10.03
N PHE A 464 17.49 2.13 -11.00
CA PHE A 464 16.22 1.79 -11.60
C PHE A 464 16.38 1.54 -13.10
N TYR A 465 15.46 0.78 -13.66
CA TYR A 465 15.16 0.78 -15.08
C TYR A 465 13.70 1.21 -15.28
N GLY A 466 13.49 2.44 -15.76
CA GLY A 466 12.16 3.06 -15.74
C GLY A 466 11.60 3.16 -14.31
N PRO A 467 10.41 2.60 -14.01
CA PRO A 467 9.84 2.58 -12.66
C PRO A 467 10.39 1.47 -11.75
N VAL A 468 11.10 0.49 -12.31
CA VAL A 468 11.47 -0.75 -11.62
C VAL A 468 12.81 -0.59 -10.91
N LEU A 469 12.80 -0.76 -9.59
CA LEU A 469 13.98 -0.78 -8.73
C LEU A 469 14.74 -2.10 -8.92
N LEU A 470 16.04 -2.00 -9.18
CA LEU A 470 16.91 -3.16 -9.33
C LEU A 470 17.61 -3.49 -8.01
N ALA A 471 17.64 -4.77 -7.68
CA ALA A 471 18.40 -5.34 -6.58
C ALA A 471 19.59 -6.12 -7.14
N GLY A 472 20.79 -5.88 -6.60
CA GLY A 472 21.95 -6.68 -6.91
C GLY A 472 22.03 -7.91 -6.01
N GLN A 473 22.26 -9.07 -6.62
CA GLN A 473 22.32 -10.36 -5.95
C GLN A 473 23.63 -10.53 -5.19
N LEU A 474 23.56 -10.89 -3.90
CA LEU A 474 24.71 -11.12 -3.01
C LEU A 474 24.84 -12.58 -2.57
N GLY A 475 24.02 -13.46 -3.16
CA GLY A 475 24.02 -14.91 -2.91
C GLY A 475 23.33 -15.31 -1.61
N ASN A 476 23.35 -16.61 -1.32
CA ASN A 476 22.68 -17.24 -0.18
C ASN A 476 23.65 -17.97 0.76
N ALA A 477 24.96 -17.70 0.63
CA ALA A 477 25.97 -18.31 1.48
C ALA A 477 25.69 -17.99 2.95
N ASN A 478 25.63 -19.04 3.79
CA ASN A 478 25.29 -18.95 5.21
C ASN A 478 23.95 -18.25 5.51
N MET A 479 23.01 -18.27 4.56
CA MET A 479 21.63 -17.87 4.83
C MET A 479 20.93 -19.00 5.59
N PRO A 480 20.21 -18.71 6.68
CA PRO A 480 19.31 -19.70 7.27
C PRO A 480 18.15 -20.00 6.31
N ASP A 481 17.32 -20.98 6.67
CA ASP A 481 15.97 -21.08 6.11
C ASP A 481 15.27 -19.73 6.31
N ASP A 482 14.80 -19.10 5.24
CA ASP A 482 14.18 -17.78 5.30
C ASP A 482 12.68 -17.86 5.61
N PHE A 483 12.14 -19.06 5.84
CA PHE A 483 10.80 -19.26 6.36
C PHE A 483 10.80 -19.39 7.90
N ALA A 484 10.28 -18.39 8.60
CA ALA A 484 10.27 -18.36 10.07
C ALA A 484 9.34 -17.28 10.66
N ASP A 485 9.28 -17.24 12.00
CA ASP A 485 8.72 -16.10 12.75
C ASP A 485 9.36 -14.78 12.30
N LYS A 486 8.55 -13.71 12.21
CA LYS A 486 8.97 -12.40 11.68
C LYS A 486 10.24 -11.83 12.34
N ASP A 487 10.49 -12.15 13.62
CA ASP A 487 11.58 -11.59 14.39
C ASP A 487 12.82 -12.51 14.44
N LYS A 488 12.68 -13.76 13.94
CA LYS A 488 13.67 -14.84 14.11
C LYS A 488 15.10 -14.45 13.69
N TYR A 489 15.23 -13.73 12.58
CA TYR A 489 16.51 -13.45 11.94
C TYR A 489 16.92 -11.97 11.96
N LEU A 490 16.21 -11.10 12.68
CA LEU A 490 16.49 -9.66 12.68
C LEU A 490 17.87 -9.29 13.22
N SER A 491 18.47 -10.14 14.05
CA SER A 491 19.83 -9.97 14.57
C SER A 491 20.92 -10.53 13.63
N THR A 492 20.54 -11.18 12.53
CA THR A 492 21.50 -11.73 11.57
C THR A 492 22.20 -10.58 10.85
N PRO A 493 23.55 -10.50 10.87
CA PRO A 493 24.26 -9.39 10.27
C PRO A 493 24.08 -9.34 8.75
N ALA A 494 24.14 -8.14 8.20
CA ALA A 494 24.25 -7.92 6.77
C ALA A 494 25.57 -8.50 6.25
N VAL A 495 25.59 -8.97 5.00
CA VAL A 495 26.86 -9.23 4.32
C VAL A 495 27.49 -7.92 3.85
N ASN A 496 28.80 -7.96 3.58
CA ASN A 496 29.48 -6.83 2.95
C ASN A 496 28.84 -6.52 1.59
N VAL A 497 28.45 -5.25 1.39
CA VAL A 497 27.97 -4.75 0.10
C VAL A 497 29.13 -3.98 -0.53
N PRO A 498 29.75 -4.48 -1.62
CA PRO A 498 30.88 -3.78 -2.23
C PRO A 498 30.43 -2.44 -2.82
N ALA A 499 31.32 -1.45 -2.76
CA ALA A 499 31.09 -0.19 -3.46
C ALA A 499 31.15 -0.39 -4.98
N ILE A 500 30.37 0.42 -5.70
CA ILE A 500 30.46 0.56 -7.16
C ILE A 500 31.55 1.62 -7.41
N SER A 501 32.70 1.19 -7.93
CA SER A 501 33.81 2.08 -8.27
C SER A 501 33.76 2.44 -9.76
N SER A 502 33.15 3.57 -10.12
CA SER A 502 32.96 4.00 -11.51
C SER A 502 33.28 5.48 -11.67
N ASN A 503 33.90 5.86 -12.79
CA ASN A 503 34.06 7.27 -13.17
C ASN A 503 32.79 7.86 -13.81
N SER A 504 31.76 7.05 -14.05
CA SER A 504 30.48 7.48 -14.63
C SER A 504 29.32 7.36 -13.64
N THR A 505 28.46 8.38 -13.63
CA THR A 505 27.18 8.36 -12.92
C THR A 505 26.05 7.71 -13.72
N ASN A 506 26.27 7.39 -15.00
CA ASN A 506 25.29 6.72 -15.84
C ASN A 506 25.43 5.19 -15.69
N PRO A 507 24.43 4.48 -15.15
CA PRO A 507 24.53 3.03 -14.97
C PRO A 507 24.67 2.26 -16.28
N ALA A 508 24.21 2.81 -17.41
CA ALA A 508 24.37 2.15 -18.71
C ALA A 508 25.84 1.95 -19.11
N ASP A 509 26.77 2.70 -18.53
CA ASP A 509 28.20 2.59 -18.84
C ASP A 509 28.86 1.39 -18.15
N TRP A 510 28.21 0.81 -17.13
CA TRP A 510 28.75 -0.29 -16.33
C TRP A 510 27.76 -1.41 -16.02
N LEU A 511 26.49 -1.30 -16.43
CA LEU A 511 25.51 -2.39 -16.41
C LEU A 511 25.23 -2.87 -17.83
N GLN A 512 25.68 -4.08 -18.14
CA GLN A 512 25.37 -4.74 -19.40
C GLN A 512 24.10 -5.58 -19.27
N ALA A 513 23.14 -5.41 -20.18
CA ALA A 513 21.95 -6.26 -20.23
C ALA A 513 22.32 -7.73 -20.47
N VAL A 514 21.64 -8.65 -19.77
CA VAL A 514 21.84 -10.09 -19.92
C VAL A 514 20.91 -10.63 -21.00
N ALA A 515 21.49 -11.22 -22.05
CA ALA A 515 20.74 -11.75 -23.17
C ALA A 515 19.73 -12.83 -22.73
N GLY A 516 18.49 -12.72 -23.19
CA GLY A 516 17.42 -13.67 -22.85
C GLY A 516 16.81 -13.49 -21.44
N SER A 517 17.25 -12.50 -20.67
CA SER A 517 16.74 -12.23 -19.33
C SER A 517 16.25 -10.77 -19.24
N PRO A 518 14.94 -10.52 -19.44
CA PRO A 518 14.37 -9.18 -19.36
C PRO A 518 14.72 -8.49 -18.04
N LEU A 519 15.00 -7.19 -18.10
CA LEU A 519 15.31 -6.36 -16.93
C LEU A 519 16.50 -6.84 -16.07
N THR A 520 17.34 -7.72 -16.61
CA THR A 520 18.49 -8.27 -15.90
C THR A 520 19.77 -7.69 -16.47
N PHE A 521 20.65 -7.22 -15.59
CA PHE A 521 21.89 -6.55 -15.95
C PHE A 521 23.06 -7.10 -15.15
N LYS A 522 24.27 -7.08 -15.71
CA LYS A 522 25.49 -7.51 -15.04
C LYS A 522 26.47 -6.35 -14.94
N ALA A 523 26.95 -6.10 -13.73
CA ALA A 523 27.95 -5.06 -13.48
C ALA A 523 29.32 -5.41 -14.08
N GLN A 524 29.99 -4.44 -14.69
CA GLN A 524 31.29 -4.59 -15.33
C GLN A 524 32.19 -3.40 -15.03
N ASN A 525 33.49 -3.64 -14.86
CA ASN A 525 34.51 -2.61 -14.69
C ASN A 525 34.23 -1.65 -13.52
N VAL A 526 33.59 -2.13 -12.44
CA VAL A 526 33.20 -1.33 -11.26
C VAL A 526 33.85 -1.82 -9.96
N GLY A 527 35.11 -2.26 -10.06
CA GLY A 527 35.87 -2.77 -8.93
C GLY A 527 35.26 -4.05 -8.36
N ALA A 528 35.15 -4.13 -7.03
CA ALA A 528 34.66 -5.33 -6.32
C ALA A 528 33.17 -5.65 -6.59
N ALA A 529 32.39 -4.69 -7.10
CA ALA A 529 31.01 -4.93 -7.51
C ALA A 529 30.90 -5.57 -8.92
N SER A 530 32.01 -5.71 -9.65
CA SER A 530 32.00 -6.34 -10.98
C SER A 530 31.53 -7.78 -10.90
N GLY A 531 30.66 -8.18 -11.83
CA GLY A 531 30.08 -9.52 -11.90
C GLY A 531 28.76 -9.68 -11.15
N ILE A 532 28.36 -8.73 -10.30
CA ILE A 532 27.05 -8.74 -9.63
C ILE A 532 25.93 -8.61 -10.67
N THR A 533 24.94 -9.48 -10.56
CA THR A 533 23.71 -9.43 -11.36
C THR A 533 22.68 -8.56 -10.65
N PHE A 534 22.12 -7.60 -11.39
CA PHE A 534 21.03 -6.74 -10.99
C PHE A 534 19.76 -7.18 -11.70
N GLN A 535 18.68 -7.34 -10.97
CA GLN A 535 17.35 -7.69 -11.50
C GLN A 535 16.27 -6.96 -10.69
N PRO A 536 15.00 -6.93 -11.13
CA PRO A 536 13.92 -6.33 -10.36
C PRO A 536 13.86 -6.83 -8.91
N LEU A 537 13.66 -5.92 -7.95
CA LEU A 537 13.54 -6.28 -6.53
C LEU A 537 12.42 -7.31 -6.30
N TYR A 538 11.31 -7.16 -7.03
CA TYR A 538 10.16 -8.07 -6.98
C TYR A 538 10.42 -9.47 -7.59
N GLN A 539 11.59 -9.70 -8.19
CA GLN A 539 12.03 -11.02 -8.66
C GLN A 539 13.16 -11.60 -7.79
N THR A 540 13.63 -10.85 -6.79
CA THR A 540 14.78 -11.23 -5.98
C THR A 540 14.32 -11.90 -4.69
N HIS A 541 14.20 -13.23 -4.70
CA HIS A 541 13.77 -14.03 -3.54
C HIS A 541 14.86 -15.02 -3.12
N HIS A 542 14.76 -15.54 -1.89
CA HIS A 542 15.61 -16.59 -1.31
C HIS A 542 17.12 -16.35 -1.39
N GLN A 543 17.53 -15.09 -1.24
CA GLN A 543 18.93 -14.69 -1.27
C GLN A 543 19.14 -13.35 -0.56
N ARG A 544 20.40 -13.05 -0.25
CA ARG A 544 20.81 -11.72 0.17
C ARG A 544 20.90 -10.79 -1.03
N TYR A 545 20.56 -9.53 -0.81
CA TYR A 545 20.57 -8.52 -1.87
C TYR A 545 20.88 -7.12 -1.33
N SER A 546 21.11 -6.18 -2.25
CA SER A 546 21.14 -4.76 -1.93
C SER A 546 20.43 -3.95 -3.02
N VAL A 547 19.68 -2.93 -2.61
CA VAL A 547 19.17 -1.89 -3.51
C VAL A 547 19.92 -0.57 -3.34
N TYR A 548 20.52 -0.34 -2.17
CA TYR A 548 21.41 0.80 -1.93
C TYR A 548 22.88 0.42 -2.06
N TRP A 549 23.62 1.23 -2.82
CA TRP A 549 25.01 1.00 -3.18
C TRP A 549 25.82 2.26 -2.92
N THR A 550 27.04 2.11 -2.40
CA THR A 550 27.96 3.26 -2.33
C THR A 550 28.60 3.44 -3.71
N LEU A 551 28.41 4.59 -4.34
CA LEU A 551 29.07 4.96 -5.59
C LEU A 551 30.32 5.80 -5.30
N GLN A 552 31.47 5.37 -5.82
CA GLN A 552 32.78 6.00 -5.65
C GLN A 552 33.42 6.30 -7.01
N GLY A 553 34.16 7.41 -7.13
CA GLY A 553 34.94 7.76 -8.32
C GLY A 553 34.23 8.67 -9.33
N ALA A 554 32.93 8.90 -9.19
CA ALA A 554 32.18 9.84 -10.02
C ALA A 554 32.25 11.25 -9.40
N HIS A 555 32.98 12.16 -10.05
CA HIS A 555 33.04 13.58 -9.70
C HIS A 555 31.92 14.38 -10.36
#